data_AF-G4XT53-F1
#
_entry.id   AF-G4XT53-F1
#
_cell.length_a   1.000
_cell.length_b   1.000
_cell.length_c   1.000
_cell.angle_alpha   90.00
_cell.angle_beta   90.00
_cell.angle_gamma   90.00
#
_symmetry.space_group_name_H-M   'P 1'
#
loop_
_entity.id
_entity.type
_entity.pdbx_description
1 polymer ?
#
loop_
_entity_poly.entity_id
_entity_poly.type
_entity_poly.pdbx_seq_one_letter_code
_entity_poly.pdbx_strand_id
1 'polypeptide(L)'
;MAPPLALFLLAAIVLSRAVSHGHGGGGGFYDPASVTQLSSRPRAFLYSGFLSDTECDHIVSLAKGSMEKSMVADNDSGKSVASQARTSSGTFLAKREDEIVSAIEKRVAAWTFLPEENAESLQSCATKPARSMTPTSTISTTEAT
;
A
#
# COMPACT_ATOMS: atom_id res chain seq x y z
N MET A 1 18.13 -29.51 44.42
CA MET A 1 16.78 -29.02 44.77
C MET A 1 16.77 -27.51 44.56
N ALA A 2 16.25 -27.04 43.42
CA ALA A 2 16.14 -25.61 43.13
C ALA A 2 14.94 -25.01 43.90
N PRO A 3 15.05 -23.79 44.47
CA PRO A 3 14.00 -23.22 45.29
C PRO A 3 12.75 -22.89 44.45
N PRO A 4 11.53 -23.13 44.98
CA PRO A 4 10.27 -23.03 44.24
C PRO A 4 9.96 -21.61 43.70
N LEU A 5 10.66 -20.58 44.18
CA LEU A 5 10.51 -19.20 43.73
C LEU A 5 11.11 -18.91 42.35
N ALA A 6 12.13 -19.68 41.92
CA ALA A 6 12.78 -19.46 40.62
C ALA A 6 11.88 -19.86 39.43
N LEU A 7 10.95 -20.81 39.63
CA LEU A 7 10.05 -21.27 38.58
C LEU A 7 8.88 -20.30 38.34
N PHE A 8 8.44 -19.57 39.38
CA PHE A 8 7.40 -18.55 39.25
C PHE A 8 7.87 -17.29 38.51
N LEU A 9 9.14 -16.89 38.68
CA LEU A 9 9.72 -15.75 37.97
C LEU A 9 9.88 -16.00 36.47
N LEU A 10 10.17 -17.24 36.05
CA LEU A 10 10.23 -17.61 34.63
C LEU A 10 8.85 -17.63 33.97
N ALA A 11 7.80 -18.03 34.68
CA ALA A 11 6.43 -18.02 34.14
C ALA A 11 5.90 -16.60 33.88
N ALA A 12 6.25 -15.63 34.73
CA ALA A 12 5.88 -14.22 34.54
C ALA A 12 6.52 -13.61 33.28
N ILE A 13 7.78 -13.95 32.99
CA ILE A 13 8.51 -13.43 31.81
C ILE A 13 7.95 -14.01 30.50
N VAL A 14 7.48 -15.27 30.51
CA VAL A 14 6.86 -15.89 29.32
C VAL A 14 5.47 -15.30 29.04
N LEU A 15 4.71 -14.91 30.06
CA LEU A 15 3.37 -14.33 29.88
C LEU A 15 3.41 -12.89 29.34
N SER A 16 4.48 -12.12 29.59
CA SER A 16 4.62 -10.76 29.06
C SER A 16 4.86 -10.69 27.55
N ARG A 17 5.29 -11.77 26.89
CA ARG A 17 5.49 -11.78 25.42
C ARG A 17 4.22 -12.12 24.63
N ALA A 18 3.13 -12.49 25.30
CA ALA A 18 1.88 -12.86 24.64
C ALA A 18 0.91 -11.69 24.41
N VAL A 19 1.27 -10.45 24.80
CA VAL A 19 0.45 -9.25 24.54
C VAL A 19 1.18 -8.33 23.56
N SER A 20 1.08 -8.69 22.28
CA SER A 20 1.26 -7.79 21.13
C SER A 20 0.40 -8.46 20.05
N HIS A 21 -0.78 -7.96 19.69
CA HIS A 21 -0.96 -6.73 18.94
C HIS A 21 -2.36 -6.18 19.22
N GLY A 22 -2.44 -5.10 19.99
CA GLY A 22 -3.50 -4.13 19.78
C GLY A 22 -3.10 -3.31 18.57
N HIS A 23 -3.69 -3.58 17.40
CA HIS A 23 -3.55 -2.71 16.23
C HIS A 23 -4.39 -1.46 16.51
N GLY A 24 -3.81 -0.54 17.30
CA GLY A 24 -4.38 0.76 17.56
C GLY A 24 -4.40 1.53 16.25
N GLY A 25 -5.58 1.60 15.64
CA GLY A 25 -5.92 2.58 14.61
C GLY A 25 -5.82 3.98 15.20
N GLY A 26 -4.60 4.50 15.22
CA GLY A 26 -4.29 5.86 15.61
C GLY A 26 -3.62 6.53 14.42
N GLY A 27 -4.37 7.38 13.72
CA GLY A 27 -3.79 8.32 12.77
C GLY A 27 -2.78 9.20 13.50
N GLY A 28 -1.49 8.88 13.35
CA GLY A 28 -0.44 9.61 14.03
C GLY A 28 0.94 9.01 13.82
N PHE A 29 1.75 9.77 13.09
CA PHE A 29 3.21 9.76 13.05
C PHE A 29 3.91 8.69 12.21
N TYR A 30 4.56 9.18 11.16
CA TYR A 30 5.63 8.51 10.44
C TYR A 30 6.67 7.96 11.43
N ASP A 31 6.94 6.65 11.37
CA ASP A 31 8.01 6.02 12.15
C ASP A 31 9.25 5.83 11.26
N PRO A 32 10.32 6.63 11.46
CA PRO A 32 11.57 6.45 10.73
C PRO A 32 12.18 5.06 10.89
N ALA A 33 11.95 4.38 12.02
CA ALA A 33 12.51 3.06 12.28
C ALA A 33 11.90 1.96 11.39
N SER A 34 10.71 2.21 10.84
CA SER A 34 10.00 1.30 9.94
C SER A 34 10.48 1.41 8.48
N VAL A 35 11.47 2.26 8.19
CA VAL A 35 11.97 2.54 6.83
C VAL A 35 13.36 1.96 6.59
N THR A 36 13.53 1.26 5.47
CA THR A 36 14.82 0.77 4.99
C THR A 36 15.14 1.38 3.62
N GLN A 37 16.34 1.98 3.47
CA GLN A 37 16.81 2.43 2.16
C GLN A 37 17.26 1.23 1.31
N LEU A 38 16.70 1.10 0.10
CA LEU A 38 17.04 0.04 -0.85
C LEU A 38 18.08 0.49 -1.89
N SER A 39 18.00 1.75 -2.32
CA SER A 39 18.94 2.33 -3.29
C SER A 39 19.00 3.85 -3.16
N SER A 40 20.17 4.44 -3.46
CA SER A 40 20.37 5.89 -3.56
C SER A 40 20.23 6.41 -4.99
N ARG A 41 20.41 5.54 -6.00
CA ARG A 41 20.29 5.86 -7.43
C ARG A 41 19.72 4.66 -8.19
N PRO A 42 18.41 4.64 -8.52
CA PRO A 42 17.37 5.60 -8.14
C PRO A 42 17.12 5.62 -6.62
N ARG A 43 16.52 6.70 -6.10
CA ARG A 43 16.11 6.77 -4.70
C ARG A 43 14.96 5.79 -4.47
N ALA A 44 15.19 4.76 -3.67
CA ALA A 44 14.19 3.74 -3.35
C ALA A 44 14.22 3.41 -1.86
N PHE A 45 13.05 3.40 -1.23
CA PHE A 45 12.86 3.12 0.20
C PHE A 45 11.73 2.11 0.37
N LEU A 46 11.88 1.20 1.33
CA LEU A 46 10.85 0.26 1.76
C LEU A 46 10.31 0.70 3.11
N TYR A 47 9.01 0.94 3.20
CA TYR A 47 8.31 1.20 4.46
C TYR A 47 7.58 -0.07 4.89
N SER A 48 7.98 -0.64 6.02
CA SER A 48 7.34 -1.84 6.58
C SER A 48 6.10 -1.46 7.39
N GLY A 49 4.95 -2.10 7.12
CA GLY A 49 3.71 -1.82 7.85
C GLY A 49 3.10 -0.45 7.52
N PHE A 50 3.30 0.05 6.29
CA PHE A 50 2.73 1.34 5.88
C PHE A 50 1.19 1.35 5.88
N LEU A 51 0.60 0.21 5.51
CA LEU A 51 -0.84 -0.07 5.62
C LEU A 51 -1.03 -1.19 6.63
N SER A 52 -2.07 -1.06 7.45
CA SER A 52 -2.58 -2.16 8.27
C SER A 52 -3.29 -3.21 7.42
N ASP A 53 -3.42 -4.42 7.95
CA ASP A 53 -4.16 -5.50 7.27
C ASP A 53 -5.63 -5.09 7.00
N THR A 54 -6.24 -4.37 7.95
CA THR A 54 -7.60 -3.85 7.83
C THR A 54 -7.75 -2.78 6.74
N GLU A 55 -6.76 -1.90 6.59
CA GLU A 55 -6.75 -0.91 5.51
C GLU A 55 -6.58 -1.58 4.13
N CYS A 56 -5.74 -2.63 4.05
CA CYS A 56 -5.57 -3.41 2.84
C CYS A 56 -6.87 -4.12 2.43
N ASP A 57 -7.53 -4.80 3.37
CA ASP A 57 -8.80 -5.48 3.13
C ASP A 57 -9.90 -4.49 2.70
N HIS A 58 -9.91 -3.31 3.30
CA HIS A 58 -10.84 -2.22 2.95
C HIS A 58 -10.66 -1.77 1.50
N ILE A 59 -9.43 -1.44 1.08
CA ILE A 59 -9.12 -1.05 -0.30
C ILE A 59 -9.52 -2.15 -1.30
N VAL A 60 -9.24 -3.42 -0.97
CA VAL A 60 -9.62 -4.55 -1.80
C VAL A 60 -11.15 -4.67 -1.91
N SER A 61 -11.88 -4.41 -0.82
CA SER A 61 -13.35 -4.44 -0.81
C SER A 61 -13.96 -3.37 -1.70
N LEU A 62 -13.43 -2.13 -1.65
CA LEU A 62 -13.85 -1.02 -2.51
C LEU A 62 -13.57 -1.35 -3.99
N ALA A 63 -12.40 -1.91 -4.26
CA ALA A 63 -11.98 -2.20 -5.63
C ALA A 63 -12.81 -3.33 -6.27
N LYS A 64 -13.19 -4.38 -5.53
CA LYS A 64 -13.86 -5.59 -6.05
C LYS A 64 -15.09 -5.32 -6.92
N GLY A 65 -15.84 -4.26 -6.64
CA GLY A 65 -17.04 -3.89 -7.40
C GLY A 65 -16.75 -3.18 -8.73
N SER A 66 -15.57 -2.58 -8.88
CA SER A 66 -15.24 -1.66 -9.98
C SER A 66 -13.98 -2.08 -10.76
N MET A 67 -13.53 -3.33 -10.61
CA MET A 67 -12.36 -3.86 -11.31
C MET A 67 -12.64 -4.05 -12.79
N GLU A 68 -12.08 -3.18 -13.63
CA GLU A 68 -12.10 -3.35 -15.08
C GLU A 68 -10.77 -3.92 -15.58
N LYS A 69 -10.84 -4.71 -16.65
CA LYS A 69 -9.63 -5.24 -17.29
C LYS A 69 -8.86 -4.06 -17.89
N SER A 70 -7.55 -3.96 -17.63
CA SER A 70 -6.75 -2.87 -18.20
C SER A 70 -6.77 -2.94 -19.72
N MET A 71 -7.33 -1.92 -20.34
CA MET A 71 -7.35 -1.74 -21.79
C MET A 71 -6.17 -0.88 -22.23
N VAL A 72 -5.70 -1.07 -23.45
CA VAL A 72 -4.67 -0.22 -24.07
C VAL A 72 -5.20 0.26 -25.41
N ALA A 73 -4.96 1.53 -25.73
CA ALA A 73 -5.30 2.06 -27.04
C ALA A 73 -4.43 1.38 -28.10
N ASP A 74 -5.07 0.82 -29.10
CA ASP A 74 -4.41 0.27 -30.28
C ASP A 74 -3.77 1.41 -31.09
N ASN A 75 -2.47 1.29 -31.40
CA ASN A 75 -1.69 2.35 -32.03
C ASN A 75 -2.17 2.70 -33.45
N ASP A 76 -2.81 1.78 -34.15
CA ASP A 76 -3.25 1.97 -35.54
C ASP A 76 -4.70 2.47 -35.64
N SER A 77 -5.57 2.02 -34.73
CA SER A 77 -7.01 2.31 -34.80
C SER A 77 -7.54 3.25 -33.72
N GLY A 78 -6.75 3.54 -32.67
CA GLY A 78 -7.18 4.32 -31.51
C GLY A 78 -8.27 3.64 -30.68
N LYS A 79 -8.63 2.39 -30.99
CA LYS A 79 -9.67 1.64 -30.28
C LYS A 79 -9.10 1.00 -29.02
N SER A 80 -9.94 0.92 -27.99
CA SER A 80 -9.61 0.26 -26.73
C SER A 80 -9.52 -1.25 -26.97
N VAL A 81 -8.30 -1.82 -26.98
CA VAL A 81 -8.07 -3.26 -27.16
C VAL A 81 -7.52 -3.87 -25.88
N ALA A 82 -8.00 -5.06 -25.54
CA ALA A 82 -7.52 -5.80 -24.37
C ALA A 82 -6.07 -6.24 -24.63
N SER A 83 -5.11 -5.51 -24.08
CA SER A 83 -3.68 -5.80 -24.28
C SER A 83 -3.28 -7.12 -23.62
N GLN A 84 -2.47 -7.90 -24.32
CA GLN A 84 -1.79 -9.06 -23.73
C GLN A 84 -0.63 -8.66 -22.81
N ALA A 85 -0.16 -7.41 -22.87
CA ALA A 85 0.95 -6.90 -22.06
C ALA A 85 0.51 -6.37 -20.68
N ARG A 86 -0.68 -5.76 -20.58
CA ARG A 86 -1.30 -5.37 -19.30
C ARG A 86 -2.29 -6.44 -18.86
N THR A 87 -1.77 -7.40 -18.10
CA THR A 87 -2.54 -8.56 -17.64
C THR A 87 -3.22 -8.35 -16.29
N SER A 88 -3.10 -7.14 -15.74
CA SER A 88 -3.79 -6.68 -14.55
C SER A 88 -5.23 -6.25 -14.85
N SER A 89 -6.10 -6.39 -13.87
CA SER A 89 -7.31 -5.57 -13.76
C SER A 89 -7.01 -4.43 -12.78
N GLY A 90 -7.66 -3.29 -12.93
CA GLY A 90 -7.49 -2.19 -12.00
C GLY A 90 -8.65 -1.22 -11.98
N THR A 91 -8.68 -0.38 -10.96
CA THR A 91 -9.68 0.66 -10.77
C THR A 91 -9.09 1.83 -10.00
N PHE A 92 -9.63 3.02 -10.22
CA PHE A 92 -9.27 4.21 -9.45
C PHE A 92 -10.35 4.45 -8.38
N LEU A 93 -9.92 4.65 -7.15
CA LEU A 93 -10.78 5.12 -6.07
C LEU A 93 -10.88 6.65 -6.15
N ALA A 94 -12.04 7.25 -5.84
CA ALA A 94 -12.11 8.70 -5.83
C ALA A 94 -11.20 9.28 -4.74
N LYS A 95 -10.70 10.50 -4.96
CA LYS A 95 -9.93 11.20 -3.94
C LYS A 95 -10.78 11.36 -2.70
N ARG A 96 -10.23 11.00 -1.54
CA ARG A 96 -10.93 11.09 -0.24
C ARG A 96 -12.31 10.40 -0.27
N GLU A 97 -12.43 9.28 -0.98
CA GLU A 97 -13.68 8.49 -1.11
C GLU A 97 -14.33 8.24 0.26
N ASP A 98 -13.52 7.89 1.26
CA ASP A 98 -13.94 7.73 2.64
C ASP A 98 -12.83 8.14 3.62
N GLU A 99 -13.12 8.02 4.92
CA GLU A 99 -12.19 8.38 5.98
C GLU A 99 -10.90 7.55 5.98
N ILE A 100 -10.98 6.27 5.60
CA ILE A 100 -9.82 5.35 5.55
C ILE A 100 -8.92 5.74 4.38
N VAL A 101 -9.49 5.90 3.19
CA VAL A 101 -8.80 6.36 1.98
C VAL A 101 -8.16 7.73 2.22
N SER A 102 -8.90 8.67 2.80
CA SER A 102 -8.37 10.00 3.13
C SER A 102 -7.23 9.95 4.14
N ALA A 103 -7.30 9.07 5.14
CA ALA A 103 -6.21 8.87 6.10
C ALA A 103 -4.94 8.31 5.44
N ILE A 104 -5.10 7.39 4.48
CA ILE A 104 -3.98 6.84 3.70
C ILE A 104 -3.37 7.92 2.80
N GLU A 105 -4.16 8.70 2.07
CA GLU A 105 -3.69 9.80 1.23
C GLU A 105 -2.89 10.83 2.04
N LYS A 106 -3.39 11.22 3.21
CA LYS A 106 -2.67 12.08 4.17
C LYS A 106 -1.34 11.50 4.62
N ARG A 107 -1.30 10.18 4.90
CA ARG A 107 -0.09 9.47 5.31
C ARG A 107 0.96 9.46 4.19
N VAL A 108 0.52 9.24 2.94
CA VAL A 108 1.39 9.30 1.75
C VAL A 108 1.94 10.70 1.54
N ALA A 109 1.12 11.74 1.66
CA ALA A 109 1.56 13.14 1.56
C ALA A 109 2.62 13.47 2.63
N ALA A 110 2.37 13.08 3.88
CA ALA A 110 3.33 13.26 4.98
C ALA A 110 4.65 12.52 4.73
N TRP A 111 4.60 11.29 4.20
CA TRP A 111 5.78 10.47 3.91
C TRP A 111 6.62 11.00 2.73
N THR A 112 5.95 11.47 1.68
CA THR A 112 6.60 11.96 0.47
C THR A 112 7.06 13.41 0.58
N PHE A 113 6.63 14.14 1.61
CA PHE A 113 6.80 15.59 1.76
C PHE A 113 6.23 16.36 0.57
N LEU A 114 5.14 15.84 -0.03
CA LEU A 114 4.42 16.47 -1.13
C LEU A 114 3.00 16.82 -0.69
N PRO A 115 2.42 17.92 -1.20
CA PRO A 115 1.04 18.29 -0.89
C PRO A 115 0.06 17.25 -1.46
N GLU A 116 -1.02 16.98 -0.73
CA GLU A 116 -2.05 16.00 -1.13
C GLU A 116 -2.69 16.34 -2.48
N GLU A 117 -2.77 17.63 -2.80
CA GLU A 117 -3.38 18.14 -4.03
C GLU A 117 -2.66 17.61 -5.28
N ASN A 118 -1.36 17.36 -5.18
CA ASN A 118 -0.52 16.84 -6.27
C ASN A 118 -0.70 15.34 -6.50
N ALA A 119 -1.28 14.61 -5.55
CA ALA A 119 -1.49 13.17 -5.69
C ALA A 119 -2.56 12.89 -6.76
N GLU A 120 -2.37 11.88 -7.58
CA GLU A 120 -3.46 11.28 -8.35
C GLU A 120 -4.36 10.44 -7.42
N SER A 121 -5.53 10.04 -7.91
CA SER A 121 -6.41 9.09 -7.21
C SER A 121 -5.69 7.76 -6.94
N LEU A 122 -5.97 7.13 -5.79
CA LEU A 122 -5.43 5.80 -5.48
C LEU A 122 -5.87 4.77 -6.53
N GLN A 123 -4.89 4.09 -7.13
CA GLN A 123 -5.12 3.04 -8.10
C GLN A 123 -4.96 1.66 -7.45
N SER A 124 -6.04 0.87 -7.45
CA SER A 124 -5.98 -0.54 -7.06
C SER A 124 -5.78 -1.40 -8.31
N CYS A 125 -4.80 -2.31 -8.27
CA CYS A 125 -4.48 -3.21 -9.36
C CYS A 125 -4.37 -4.65 -8.85
N ALA A 126 -4.86 -5.62 -9.62
CA ALA A 126 -4.74 -7.04 -9.34
C ALA A 126 -4.18 -7.79 -10.55
N THR A 127 -3.14 -8.59 -10.34
CA THR A 127 -2.56 -9.49 -11.35
C THR A 127 -2.89 -10.95 -11.00
N LYS A 128 -3.04 -11.80 -12.03
CA LYS A 128 -3.19 -13.24 -11.81
C LYS A 128 -1.83 -13.86 -11.43
N PRO A 129 -1.79 -14.88 -10.55
CA PRO A 129 -0.58 -15.63 -10.29
C PRO A 129 -0.07 -16.23 -11.61
N ALA A 130 1.24 -16.11 -11.88
CA ALA A 130 1.96 -16.41 -13.12
C ALA A 130 2.01 -15.32 -14.22
N ARG A 131 1.51 -14.11 -13.97
CA ARG A 131 1.67 -12.99 -14.91
C ARG A 131 2.42 -11.82 -14.28
N SER A 132 3.39 -11.28 -15.00
CA SER A 132 4.18 -10.11 -14.62
C SER A 132 3.73 -8.86 -15.39
N MET A 133 3.87 -7.69 -14.77
CA MET A 133 3.86 -6.42 -15.51
C MET A 133 5.23 -6.18 -16.14
N THR A 134 5.24 -5.69 -17.39
CA THR A 134 6.48 -5.23 -18.03
C THR A 134 7.00 -3.98 -17.34
N PRO A 135 8.32 -3.83 -17.12
CA PRO A 135 8.88 -2.59 -16.57
C PRO A 135 8.51 -1.38 -17.43
N THR A 136 8.03 -0.31 -16.81
CA THR A 136 7.66 0.95 -17.49
C THR A 136 7.92 2.12 -16.54
N SER A 137 8.29 3.28 -17.08
CA SER A 137 8.42 4.53 -16.32
C SER A 137 7.03 5.04 -15.93
N THR A 138 6.88 5.53 -14.70
CA THR A 138 5.61 6.07 -14.18
C THR A 138 5.43 7.57 -14.45
N ILE A 139 6.18 8.14 -15.39
CA ILE A 139 6.15 9.59 -15.68
C ILE A 139 4.91 9.89 -16.52
N SER A 140 3.94 10.61 -15.93
CA SER A 140 2.86 11.27 -16.65
C SER A 140 3.27 12.73 -16.89
N THR A 141 3.25 13.18 -18.15
CA THR A 141 3.40 14.60 -18.48
C THR A 141 2.00 15.21 -18.47
N THR A 142 1.62 15.89 -17.41
CA THR A 142 0.49 16.83 -17.48
C THR A 142 0.95 18.05 -18.26
N GLU A 143 0.53 18.18 -19.52
CA GLU A 143 0.61 19.47 -20.20
C GLU A 143 -0.27 20.45 -19.43
N ALA A 144 0.37 21.41 -18.76
CA ALA A 144 -0.30 22.56 -18.20
C ALA A 144 -0.92 23.35 -19.35
N THR A 145 -2.26 23.40 -19.40
CA THR A 145 -3.02 24.34 -20.23
C THR A 145 -3.21 25.64 -19.48
#